data_AF-A0A674AI20-F1
#
_entry.id   AF-A0A674AI20-F1
#
_cell.length_a   1.000
_cell.length_b   1.000
_cell.length_c   1.000
_cell.angle_alpha   90.00
_cell.angle_beta   90.00
_cell.angle_gamma   90.00
#
_symmetry.space_group_name_H-M   'P 1'
#
loop_
_entity.id
_entity.type
_entity.pdbx_description
1 polymer ?
#
loop_
_entity_poly.entity_id
_entity_poly.type
_entity_poly.pdbx_seq_one_letter_code
_entity_poly.pdbx_strand_id
1 'polypeptide(L)'
;MPAADYDQAPLLDLLPLYYRRLFPFSQFYRWLKYGRSFSTLNEKVMQKINLYKIDVGAVYSHRPNQYNTVKSGSFQALEKELVFDVDMTDYDNIRSCCSAADICPKCCTLMTIVIRILDRALGDVFGFRYTVNKWSQFENCHANILVFIND
;
A
#
# COMPACT_ATOMS: atom_id res chain seq x y z
N MET A 1 -13.15 -17.72 13.38
CA MET A 1 -14.11 -17.99 12.30
C MET A 1 -13.27 -18.29 11.07
N PRO A 2 -13.51 -19.38 10.32
CA PRO A 2 -12.84 -19.56 9.04
C PRO A 2 -13.11 -18.32 8.20
N ALA A 3 -12.09 -17.82 7.50
CA ALA A 3 -12.28 -16.77 6.50
C ALA A 3 -13.41 -17.23 5.59
N ALA A 4 -14.48 -16.43 5.48
CA ALA A 4 -15.56 -16.74 4.55
C ALA A 4 -14.92 -16.98 3.18
N ASP A 5 -15.28 -18.09 2.54
CA ASP A 5 -14.81 -18.44 1.20
C ASP A 5 -15.24 -17.30 0.26
N TYR A 6 -14.33 -16.36 0.00
CA TYR A 6 -14.61 -15.15 -0.74
C TYR A 6 -14.63 -15.50 -2.22
N ASP A 7 -15.82 -15.62 -2.78
CA ASP A 7 -15.98 -15.78 -4.21
C ASP A 7 -15.52 -14.49 -4.93
N GLN A 8 -14.45 -14.59 -5.72
CA GLN A 8 -13.91 -13.48 -6.51
C GLN A 8 -14.75 -13.15 -7.74
N ALA A 9 -15.64 -14.04 -8.19
CA ALA A 9 -16.45 -13.82 -9.40
C ALA A 9 -17.24 -12.49 -9.40
N PRO A 10 -17.97 -12.11 -8.34
CA PRO A 10 -18.69 -10.83 -8.31
C PRO A 10 -17.77 -9.60 -8.31
N LEU A 11 -16.50 -9.74 -7.96
CA LEU A 11 -15.58 -8.60 -7.85
C LEU A 11 -15.36 -7.92 -9.22
N LEU A 12 -15.26 -8.70 -10.31
CA LEU A 12 -15.06 -8.16 -11.65
C LEU A 12 -16.23 -7.27 -12.12
N ASP A 13 -17.45 -7.58 -11.69
CA ASP A 13 -18.65 -6.78 -11.98
C ASP A 13 -18.78 -5.55 -11.08
N LEU A 14 -18.25 -5.63 -9.86
CA LEU A 14 -18.31 -4.54 -8.87
C LEU A 14 -17.18 -3.51 -9.05
N LEU A 15 -16.01 -3.91 -9.53
CA LEU A 15 -14.85 -3.02 -9.72
C LEU A 15 -15.18 -1.77 -10.58
N PRO A 16 -15.90 -1.87 -11.72
CA PRO A 16 -16.29 -0.69 -12.48
C PRO A 16 -17.18 0.27 -11.68
N LEU A 17 -18.07 -0.24 -10.83
CA LEU A 17 -18.91 0.59 -9.97
C LEU A 17 -18.10 1.26 -8.86
N TYR A 18 -17.18 0.51 -8.25
CA TYR A 18 -16.27 1.01 -7.22
C TYR A 18 -15.41 2.16 -7.76
N TYR A 19 -14.71 1.96 -8.88
CA TYR A 19 -13.90 3.03 -9.46
C TYR A 19 -14.76 4.22 -9.91
N ARG A 20 -15.95 3.99 -10.45
CA ARG A 20 -16.81 5.09 -10.90
C ARG A 20 -17.39 5.93 -9.76
N ARG A 21 -17.71 5.34 -8.61
CA ARG A 21 -18.52 6.01 -7.57
C ARG A 21 -17.83 6.17 -6.21
N LEU A 22 -16.90 5.29 -5.86
CA LEU A 22 -16.36 5.17 -4.51
C LEU A 22 -14.86 5.48 -4.44
N PHE A 23 -14.09 5.18 -5.49
CA PHE A 23 -12.66 5.38 -5.45
C PHE A 23 -12.30 6.88 -5.32
N PRO A 24 -11.50 7.27 -4.31
CA PRO A 24 -11.24 8.67 -3.98
C PRO A 24 -10.16 9.28 -4.89
N PHE A 25 -10.42 9.39 -6.20
CA PHE A 25 -9.42 9.82 -7.20
C PHE A 25 -8.76 11.16 -6.87
N SER A 26 -9.53 12.14 -6.41
CA SER A 26 -9.00 13.46 -6.08
C SER A 26 -7.99 13.39 -4.93
N GLN A 27 -8.30 12.61 -3.87
CA GLN A 27 -7.41 12.44 -2.73
C GLN A 27 -6.18 11.61 -3.09
N PHE A 28 -6.38 10.52 -3.85
CA PHE A 28 -5.31 9.65 -4.33
C PHE A 28 -4.32 10.41 -5.22
N TYR A 29 -4.82 11.21 -6.17
CA TYR A 29 -3.98 12.03 -7.03
C TYR A 29 -3.25 13.13 -6.25
N ARG A 30 -3.93 13.77 -5.30
CA ARG A 30 -3.31 14.79 -4.43
C ARG A 30 -2.15 14.20 -3.63
N TRP A 31 -2.30 12.98 -3.12
CA TRP A 31 -1.23 12.24 -2.43
C TRP A 31 -0.04 11.98 -3.35
N LEU A 32 -0.24 11.37 -4.51
CA LEU A 32 0.83 11.05 -5.47
C LEU A 32 1.61 12.28 -5.97
N LYS A 33 1.01 13.47 -5.89
CA LYS A 33 1.61 14.72 -6.35
C LYS A 33 2.54 15.36 -5.32
N TYR A 34 2.44 15.01 -4.03
CA TYR A 34 3.14 15.68 -2.92
C TYR A 34 3.11 17.22 -3.01
N GLY A 35 1.97 17.80 -3.40
CA GLY A 35 1.83 19.25 -3.57
C GLY A 35 2.59 19.89 -4.75
N ARG A 36 3.34 19.12 -5.54
CA ARG A 36 4.09 19.61 -6.72
C ARG A 36 3.13 20.12 -7.80
N SER A 37 3.54 21.08 -8.63
CA SER A 37 2.70 21.59 -9.74
C SER A 37 2.97 20.83 -11.04
N PHE A 38 2.38 19.65 -11.20
CA PHE A 38 2.38 18.89 -12.46
C PHE A 38 1.06 19.02 -13.23
N SER A 39 1.15 18.87 -14.55
CA SER A 39 0.02 18.76 -15.48
C SER A 39 -0.96 17.68 -15.02
N THR A 40 -2.25 18.02 -15.02
CA THR A 40 -3.37 17.19 -14.58
C THR A 40 -3.26 15.76 -15.10
N LEU A 41 -3.05 14.78 -14.21
CA LEU A 41 -3.32 13.38 -14.53
C LEU A 41 -4.78 13.30 -14.94
N ASN A 42 -5.04 12.86 -16.17
CA ASN A 42 -6.40 12.81 -16.70
C ASN A 42 -7.24 11.85 -15.84
N GLU A 43 -8.09 12.40 -14.96
CA GLU A 43 -9.05 11.63 -14.14
C GLU A 43 -9.87 10.66 -15.01
N LYS A 44 -10.13 11.06 -16.27
CA LYS A 44 -10.82 10.26 -17.29
C LYS A 44 -10.09 8.97 -17.68
N VAL A 45 -8.76 8.89 -17.56
CA VAL A 45 -7.99 7.67 -17.82
C VAL A 45 -8.20 6.70 -16.67
N MET A 46 -8.11 7.19 -15.43
CA MET A 46 -8.26 6.38 -14.22
C MET A 46 -9.67 5.78 -14.07
N GLN A 47 -10.72 6.50 -14.49
CA GLN A 47 -12.10 6.00 -14.48
C GLN A 47 -12.42 4.93 -15.54
N LYS A 48 -11.53 4.73 -16.52
CA LYS A 48 -11.73 3.74 -17.60
C LYS A 48 -11.06 2.40 -17.32
N ILE A 49 -10.26 2.30 -16.26
CA ILE A 49 -9.48 1.08 -16.00
C ILE A 49 -10.21 0.22 -14.98
N ASN A 50 -10.54 -1.01 -15.39
CA ASN A 50 -11.06 -2.05 -14.51
C ASN A 50 -9.88 -2.80 -13.87
N LEU A 51 -9.15 -2.14 -12.96
CA LEU A 51 -7.97 -2.73 -12.33
C LEU A 51 -8.36 -3.62 -11.16
N TYR A 52 -7.85 -4.84 -11.17
CA TYR A 52 -7.94 -5.74 -10.01
C TYR A 52 -6.99 -5.31 -8.87
N LYS A 53 -5.81 -4.78 -9.24
CA LYS A 53 -4.77 -4.35 -8.30
C LYS A 53 -4.11 -3.06 -8.80
N ILE A 54 -3.72 -2.19 -7.86
CA ILE A 54 -2.95 -0.97 -8.13
C ILE A 54 -1.69 -1.03 -7.28
N ASP A 55 -0.53 -1.04 -7.94
CA ASP A 55 0.78 -0.94 -7.31
C ASP A 55 1.38 0.46 -7.57
N VAL A 56 1.85 1.12 -6.51
CA VAL A 56 2.47 2.46 -6.60
C VAL A 56 4.00 2.32 -6.60
N GLY A 57 4.60 2.74 -7.72
CA GLY A 57 6.03 2.66 -7.96
C GLY A 57 6.83 3.86 -7.43
N ALA A 58 8.08 3.95 -7.85
CA ALA A 58 8.93 5.10 -7.60
C ALA A 58 8.59 6.30 -8.51
N VAL A 59 9.11 7.47 -8.18
CA VAL A 59 9.28 8.58 -9.12
C VAL A 59 10.54 8.30 -9.95
N TYR A 60 10.43 8.41 -11.27
CA TYR A 60 11.50 8.08 -12.20
C TYR A 60 12.06 9.31 -12.91
N SER A 61 13.28 9.19 -13.44
CA SER A 61 13.95 10.23 -14.23
C SER A 61 13.21 10.59 -15.52
N HIS A 62 12.37 9.69 -16.03
CA HIS A 62 11.55 9.86 -17.22
C HIS A 62 10.13 9.33 -16.97
N ARG A 63 9.19 9.64 -17.86
CA ARG A 63 7.83 9.09 -17.74
C ARG A 63 7.89 7.55 -17.86
N PRO A 64 7.23 6.79 -16.96
CA PRO A 64 7.28 5.32 -17.00
C PRO A 64 6.83 4.72 -18.33
N ASN A 65 5.89 5.36 -19.04
CA ASN A 65 5.43 4.91 -20.35
C ASN A 65 6.45 5.06 -21.48
N GLN A 66 7.59 5.71 -21.24
CA GLN A 66 8.68 5.91 -22.20
C GLN A 66 9.87 4.96 -21.93
N TYR A 67 9.75 4.01 -20.99
CA TYR A 67 10.87 3.17 -20.57
C TYR A 67 11.58 2.47 -21.75
N ASN A 68 10.82 1.92 -22.71
CA ASN A 68 11.36 1.25 -23.91
C ASN A 68 12.08 2.20 -24.88
N THR A 69 11.77 3.49 -24.83
CA THR A 69 12.33 4.49 -25.75
C THR A 69 13.55 5.21 -25.19
N VAL A 70 13.79 5.08 -23.89
CA VAL A 70 14.91 5.67 -23.18
C VAL A 70 16.11 4.74 -23.31
N LYS A 71 17.31 5.31 -23.49
CA LYS A 71 18.55 4.53 -23.61
C LYS A 71 18.75 3.67 -22.35
N SER A 72 19.24 2.45 -22.53
CA SER A 72 19.59 1.57 -21.40
C SER A 72 20.54 2.27 -20.44
N GLY A 73 20.20 2.24 -19.14
CA GLY A 73 20.98 2.86 -18.07
C GLY A 73 20.60 4.32 -17.72
N SER A 74 19.85 5.03 -18.56
CA SER A 74 19.40 6.41 -18.25
C SER A 74 18.03 6.50 -17.59
N PHE A 75 17.26 5.40 -17.58
CA PHE A 75 16.01 5.30 -16.82
C PHE A 75 16.29 4.85 -15.39
N GLN A 76 16.05 5.73 -14.41
CA GLN A 76 16.42 5.52 -13.01
C GLN A 76 15.30 5.92 -12.08
N ALA A 77 15.15 5.19 -10.97
CA ALA A 77 14.29 5.59 -9.86
C ALA A 77 15.00 6.67 -9.04
N LEU A 78 14.31 7.78 -8.80
CA LEU A 78 14.84 8.94 -8.08
C LEU A 78 14.37 8.96 -6.64
N GLU A 79 13.08 8.74 -6.42
CA GLU A 79 12.44 8.84 -5.11
C GLU A 79 11.42 7.73 -4.95
N LYS A 80 11.29 7.17 -3.76
CA LYS A 80 10.21 6.23 -3.40
C LYS A 80 9.90 6.43 -1.92
N GLU A 81 8.63 6.33 -1.56
CA GLU A 81 8.23 6.28 -0.16
C GLU A 81 8.89 5.09 0.54
N LEU A 82 9.27 5.30 1.79
CA LEU A 82 9.73 4.22 2.65
C LEU A 82 8.51 3.43 3.14
N VAL A 83 8.43 2.17 2.73
CA VAL A 83 7.31 1.26 3.05
C VAL A 83 7.86 0.09 3.84
N PHE A 84 7.22 -0.21 4.97
CA PHE A 84 7.43 -1.46 5.70
C PHE A 84 6.24 -2.37 5.46
N ASP A 85 6.51 -3.51 4.84
CA ASP A 85 5.57 -4.60 4.64
C ASP A 85 5.83 -5.65 5.72
N VAL A 86 4.95 -5.71 6.73
CA VAL A 86 5.08 -6.65 7.84
C VAL A 86 3.99 -7.69 7.71
N ASP A 87 4.40 -8.93 7.41
CA ASP A 87 3.49 -10.04 7.23
C ASP A 87 3.49 -10.99 8.44
N MET A 88 2.40 -11.72 8.65
CA MET A 88 2.28 -12.64 9.76
C MET A 88 3.05 -13.96 9.53
N THR A 89 3.23 -14.35 8.27
CA THR A 89 3.97 -15.57 7.88
C THR A 89 5.43 -15.53 8.30
N ASP A 90 6.03 -14.33 8.40
CA ASP A 90 7.39 -14.12 8.89
C ASP A 90 7.59 -14.59 10.35
N TYR A 91 6.49 -14.73 11.11
CA TYR A 91 6.49 -15.10 12.52
C TYR A 91 6.03 -16.55 12.78
N ASP A 92 5.93 -17.38 11.74
CA ASP A 92 5.52 -18.79 11.83
C ASP A 92 6.34 -19.61 12.83
N ASN A 93 7.63 -19.32 12.95
CA ASN A 93 8.53 -20.01 13.86
C ASN A 93 8.34 -19.62 15.34
N ILE A 94 7.69 -18.50 15.63
CA ILE A 94 7.49 -18.01 17.01
C ILE A 94 6.03 -18.05 17.48
N ARG A 95 5.08 -18.23 16.56
CA ARG A 95 3.65 -18.33 16.89
C ARG A 95 3.23 -19.80 16.98
N SER A 96 2.51 -20.15 18.04
CA SER A 96 2.03 -21.51 18.28
C SER A 96 0.54 -21.69 18.04
N CYS A 97 -0.19 -20.61 17.72
CA CYS A 97 -1.65 -20.62 17.59
C CYS A 97 -2.16 -20.76 16.14
N CYS A 98 -1.33 -20.45 15.15
CA CYS A 98 -1.66 -20.46 13.72
C CYS A 98 -0.39 -20.76 12.90
N SER A 99 -0.54 -21.09 11.62
CA SER A 99 0.57 -21.32 10.69
C SER A 99 0.24 -20.77 9.29
N ALA A 100 1.27 -20.44 8.50
CA ALA A 100 1.13 -19.89 7.15
C ALA A 100 0.12 -18.71 7.08
N ALA A 101 -0.89 -18.78 6.23
CA ALA A 101 -1.85 -17.69 6.07
C ALA A 101 -2.86 -17.57 7.24
N ASP A 102 -2.94 -18.54 8.15
CA ASP A 102 -3.93 -18.52 9.21
C ASP A 102 -3.62 -17.43 10.26
N ILE A 103 -4.66 -16.73 10.72
CA ILE A 103 -4.56 -15.68 11.72
C ILE A 103 -5.62 -15.84 12.81
N CYS A 104 -5.31 -15.37 14.02
CA CYS A 104 -6.26 -15.30 15.12
C CYS A 104 -5.92 -14.14 16.06
N PRO A 105 -6.84 -13.70 16.94
CA PRO A 105 -6.61 -12.58 17.85
C PRO A 105 -5.33 -12.69 18.70
N LYS A 106 -4.83 -13.90 18.97
CA LYS A 106 -3.58 -14.13 19.71
C LYS A 106 -2.37 -13.65 18.90
N CYS A 107 -2.14 -14.19 17.70
CA CYS A 107 -0.98 -13.80 16.88
C CYS A 107 -1.09 -12.36 16.35
N CYS A 108 -2.29 -11.80 16.19
CA CYS A 108 -2.48 -10.39 15.84
C CYS A 108 -1.90 -9.41 16.88
N THR A 109 -1.68 -9.86 18.11
CA THR A 109 -0.96 -9.08 19.13
C THR A 109 0.48 -8.81 18.71
N LEU A 110 1.12 -9.72 17.96
CA LEU A 110 2.46 -9.50 17.40
C LEU A 110 2.47 -8.28 16.47
N MET A 111 1.47 -8.15 15.61
CA MET A 111 1.35 -7.01 14.70
C MET A 111 1.18 -5.69 15.46
N THR A 112 0.44 -5.72 16.57
CA THR A 112 0.31 -4.55 17.46
C THR A 112 1.65 -4.14 18.09
N ILE A 113 2.46 -5.13 18.50
CA ILE A 113 3.80 -4.89 19.05
C ILE A 113 4.71 -4.29 17.97
N VAL A 114 4.75 -4.88 16.78
CA VAL A 114 5.58 -4.39 15.66
C VAL A 114 5.23 -2.96 15.29
N ILE A 115 3.94 -2.65 15.12
CA ILE A 115 3.49 -1.29 14.83
C ILE A 115 3.98 -0.32 15.91
N ARG A 116 3.87 -0.66 17.20
CA ARG A 116 4.32 0.22 18.30
C ARG A 116 5.83 0.43 18.34
N ILE A 117 6.61 -0.60 17.99
CA ILE A 117 8.06 -0.49 17.91
C ILE A 117 8.45 0.42 16.75
N LEU A 118 7.87 0.19 15.57
CA LEU A 118 8.12 1.02 14.40
C LEU A 118 7.65 2.46 14.62
N ASP A 119 6.51 2.66 15.27
CA ASP A 119 5.96 3.99 15.61
C ASP A 119 6.97 4.80 16.43
N ARG A 120 7.49 4.22 17.52
CA ARG A 120 8.52 4.86 18.34
C ARG A 120 9.84 5.05 17.60
N ALA A 121 10.31 4.05 16.85
CA ALA A 121 11.57 4.16 16.12
C ALA A 121 11.50 5.29 15.07
N LEU A 122 10.43 5.31 14.26
CA LEU A 122 10.26 6.28 13.20
C LEU A 122 10.03 7.70 13.76
N GLY A 123 9.23 7.84 14.80
CA GLY A 123 8.94 9.13 15.43
C GLY A 123 10.06 9.64 16.32
N ASP A 124 10.42 8.88 17.36
CA ASP A 124 11.30 9.35 18.43
C ASP A 124 12.78 9.30 18.04
N VAL A 125 13.19 8.31 17.24
CA VAL A 125 14.61 8.12 16.86
C VAL A 125 14.92 8.82 15.55
N PHE A 126 14.08 8.62 14.53
CA PHE A 126 14.33 9.19 13.19
C PHE A 126 13.65 10.55 12.95
N GLY A 127 12.71 10.97 13.81
CA GLY A 127 12.01 12.24 13.66
C GLY A 127 11.04 12.30 12.48
N PHE A 128 10.65 11.15 11.91
CA PHE A 128 9.77 11.11 10.75
C PHE A 128 8.33 11.43 11.12
N ARG A 129 7.64 12.09 10.18
CA ARG A 129 6.17 12.24 10.21
C ARG A 129 5.56 11.24 9.24
N TYR A 130 4.83 10.25 9.73
CA TYR A 130 4.30 9.17 8.89
C TYR A 130 2.83 8.90 9.16
N THR A 131 2.22 8.07 8.31
CA THR A 131 0.84 7.62 8.47
C THR A 131 0.82 6.10 8.57
N VAL A 132 0.23 5.57 9.64
CA VAL A 132 0.01 4.12 9.78
C VAL A 132 -1.38 3.78 9.26
N ASN A 133 -1.46 3.06 8.15
CA ASN A 133 -2.71 2.50 7.67
C ASN A 133 -2.95 1.14 8.32
N LYS A 134 -3.85 1.09 9.31
CA LYS A 134 -4.28 -0.16 9.94
C LYS A 134 -5.44 -0.71 9.12
N TRP A 135 -5.19 -1.77 8.36
CA TRP A 135 -6.28 -2.62 7.88
C TRP A 135 -6.88 -3.33 9.09
N SER A 136 -8.20 -3.49 9.10
CA SER A 136 -9.01 -3.74 10.31
C SER A 136 -8.43 -4.87 11.18
N GLN A 137 -8.35 -4.64 12.49
CA GLN A 137 -7.89 -5.61 13.50
C GLN A 137 -8.70 -6.93 13.54
N PHE A 138 -9.73 -7.06 12.69
CA PHE A 138 -10.67 -8.16 12.70
C PHE A 138 -10.68 -8.99 11.41
N GLU A 139 -10.19 -8.48 10.28
CA GLU A 139 -10.30 -9.20 9.00
C GLU A 139 -8.94 -9.60 8.41
N ASN A 140 -7.87 -8.84 8.64
CA ASN A 140 -6.51 -9.19 8.21
C ASN A 140 -5.48 -8.61 9.17
N CYS A 141 -4.65 -9.47 9.78
CA CYS A 141 -3.59 -9.03 10.69
C CYS A 141 -2.30 -8.70 9.93
N HIS A 142 -2.43 -7.75 9.00
CA HIS A 142 -1.35 -7.19 8.18
C HIS A 142 -1.25 -5.69 8.44
N ALA A 143 -0.04 -5.16 8.41
CA ALA A 143 0.20 -3.73 8.56
C ALA A 143 1.11 -3.22 7.45
N ASN A 144 0.60 -2.28 6.67
CA ASN A 144 1.40 -1.48 5.76
C ASN A 144 1.70 -0.14 6.45
N ILE A 145 2.96 0.08 6.81
CA ILE A 145 3.40 1.36 7.35
C ILE A 145 4.02 2.16 6.23
N LEU A 146 3.36 3.27 5.89
CA LEU A 146 3.82 4.21 4.88
C LEU A 146 4.49 5.40 5.57
N VAL A 147 5.79 5.52 5.39
CA VAL A 147 6.58 6.61 5.96
C VAL A 147 6.74 7.72 4.94
N PHE A 148 6.16 8.88 5.27
CA PHE A 148 6.36 10.11 4.53
C PHE A 148 7.64 10.78 5.03
N ILE A 149 8.66 10.80 4.21
CA ILE A 149 9.83 11.65 4.47
C ILE A 149 9.46 13.02 3.87
N ASN A 150 8.88 13.90 4.69
CA ASN A 150 8.76 15.31 4.31
C ASN A 150 10.02 16.02 4.82
N ASP A 151 10.80 16.57 3.89
CA ASP A 151 11.76 17.64 4.22
C ASP A 151 11.04 18.90 4.71
#